data_AF-A0A803VJ09-F1
#
_entry.id   AF-A0A803VJ09-F1
#
_cell.length_a   1.000
_cell.length_b   1.000
_cell.length_c   1.000
_cell.angle_alpha   90.00
_cell.angle_beta   90.00
_cell.angle_gamma   90.00
#
_symmetry.space_group_name_H-M   'P 1'
#
loop_
_entity.id
_entity.type
_entity.pdbx_description
1 polymer ?
#
loop_
_entity_poly.entity_id
_entity_poly.type
_entity_poly.pdbx_seq_one_letter_code
_entity_poly.pdbx_strand_id
1 'polypeptide(L)'
;MPLGRSLSMTSLNGLPQCEDEDLPVEDLLLFEISWEVTNKVGGIYTVIQTKAKTTADEWGENYFLIGPYFEQNVKTQVEFSEPPNPAVKKAMDTMKSQGCQLSCQFDDKPNIIAHFHEWQAGVGLILSRSQKLPVATIFTTHATLLGRYLCAASLDFYNNLDQFDIDKEAGERQIYHRYCMERASVHCAHVFTTVSQITATEAEHMLKKSPDVVTPNGLNIKKFSAMHEFQNLHSMYKARIQEFIRGHFYGHLDFDLDKTLFFFIAGRYEFSNKGADMFLEALSRLNFLLRVHKTDVTVIVFFIMPAKTNNFNVETLKGQAVRKQLWDTAQSVKEKFGRKLYNALLRGEIPDLNKILDRDDISIMKRAIFSTQRHSLPPVTTHNMIDDSNDPILNTIRRIGLFNNRTDRVKVILHPEFLSSTSPLLPLDYEEFVRGCHLGVFPSYYEPWGYTPAECTVMGIPSVTTNLSGFGCFMQEHVADPEAYGIYIVDRRFRSPDESCNQLTQFLYGFCQQNRRQRIIQRNRTERLSDLLDWKYLGRCEDTAPCWNSPLPGAKGRACALQRNPPMLRWQG
;
A
#
# COMPACT_ATOMS: atom_id res chain seq x y z
N MET A 1 4.99 33.08 24.15
CA MET A 1 5.15 33.44 22.73
C MET A 1 5.50 32.17 21.96
N PRO A 2 4.61 31.63 21.11
CA PRO A 2 4.93 30.45 20.32
C PRO A 2 5.68 30.85 19.06
N LEU A 3 6.91 30.36 18.92
CA LEU A 3 7.72 30.47 17.70
C LEU A 3 7.10 29.58 16.62
N GLY A 4 6.36 30.19 15.70
CA GLY A 4 6.01 29.57 14.42
C GLY A 4 7.28 29.39 13.59
N ARG A 5 7.74 28.14 13.44
CA ARG A 5 8.67 27.77 12.38
C ARG A 5 7.85 27.13 11.27
N SER A 6 7.45 27.96 10.30
CA SER A 6 7.06 27.49 8.97
C SER A 6 8.27 26.80 8.35
N LEU A 7 8.12 25.55 7.95
CA LEU A 7 9.05 24.95 6.99
C LEU A 7 8.95 25.75 5.70
N SER A 8 10.03 26.39 5.25
CA SER A 8 10.05 26.93 3.90
C SER A 8 10.14 25.74 2.94
N MET A 9 9.17 25.64 2.04
CA MET A 9 9.10 24.65 0.97
C MET A 9 10.26 24.74 -0.05
N THR A 10 11.26 25.58 0.20
CA THR A 10 12.41 25.83 -0.67
C THR A 10 13.53 24.78 -0.56
N SER A 11 13.28 23.63 0.08
CA SER A 11 14.27 22.54 0.21
C SER A 11 13.97 21.32 -0.66
N LEU A 12 12.90 21.34 -1.44
CA LEU A 12 12.61 20.35 -2.50
C LEU A 12 13.20 20.85 -3.83
N ASN A 13 14.53 20.74 -3.98
CA ASN A 13 15.19 20.99 -5.25
C ASN A 13 15.09 19.73 -6.12
N GLY A 14 14.41 19.79 -7.27
CA GLY A 14 14.48 18.69 -8.24
C GLY A 14 13.40 18.61 -9.31
N LEU A 15 12.22 19.20 -9.11
CA LEU A 15 11.16 19.15 -10.13
C LEU A 15 11.18 20.40 -11.01
N PRO A 16 11.00 20.27 -12.33
CA PRO A 16 10.79 21.43 -13.20
C PRO A 16 9.56 22.19 -12.72
N GLN A 17 9.72 23.47 -12.39
CA GLN A 17 8.60 24.41 -12.33
C GLN A 17 8.12 24.58 -13.76
N CYS A 18 7.03 23.89 -14.13
CA CYS A 18 6.37 24.13 -15.40
C CYS A 18 5.79 25.55 -15.36
N GLU A 19 6.20 26.40 -16.29
CA GLU A 19 5.53 27.67 -16.54
C GLU A 19 4.10 27.35 -17.01
N ASP A 20 3.12 27.96 -16.36
CA ASP A 20 1.68 27.78 -16.61
C ASP A 20 1.32 28.30 -18.03
N GLU A 21 1.38 27.44 -19.04
CA GLU A 21 0.52 27.59 -20.22
C GLU A 21 -0.72 26.73 -19.99
N ASP A 22 -1.77 27.35 -19.46
CA ASP A 22 -3.06 26.70 -19.23
C ASP A 22 -3.58 26.09 -20.55
N LEU A 23 -3.67 24.77 -20.60
CA LEU A 23 -4.37 24.09 -21.68
C LEU A 23 -5.86 24.44 -21.60
N PRO A 24 -6.54 24.73 -22.72
CA PRO A 24 -7.97 24.98 -22.71
C PRO A 24 -8.72 23.64 -22.49
N VAL A 25 -8.78 23.18 -21.24
CA VAL A 25 -9.47 21.94 -20.82
C VAL A 25 -10.94 21.95 -21.24
N GLU A 26 -11.52 23.14 -21.39
CA GLU A 26 -12.89 23.36 -21.88
C GLU A 26 -13.11 22.76 -23.30
N ASP A 27 -12.06 22.72 -24.14
CA ASP A 27 -12.11 22.23 -25.52
C ASP A 27 -11.64 20.77 -25.68
N LEU A 28 -11.22 20.11 -24.59
CA LEU A 28 -10.67 18.76 -24.58
C LEU A 28 -11.67 17.77 -23.97
N LEU A 29 -11.65 16.52 -24.47
CA LEU A 29 -12.35 15.39 -23.83
C LEU A 29 -11.33 14.35 -23.38
N LEU A 30 -11.39 13.94 -22.11
CA LEU A 30 -10.55 12.89 -21.55
C LEU A 30 -11.36 11.62 -21.32
N PHE A 31 -10.97 10.54 -21.99
CA PHE A 31 -11.47 9.19 -21.77
C PHE A 31 -10.40 8.34 -21.12
N GLU A 32 -10.57 8.00 -19.85
CA GLU A 32 -9.68 7.10 -19.11
C GLU A 32 -10.27 5.68 -19.10
N ILE A 33 -9.52 4.73 -19.65
CA ILE A 33 -10.01 3.41 -20.03
C ILE A 33 -9.22 2.35 -19.27
N SER A 34 -9.92 1.51 -18.51
CA SER A 34 -9.31 0.42 -17.75
C SER A 34 -10.27 -0.74 -17.53
N TRP A 35 -9.71 -1.94 -17.43
CA TRP A 35 -10.46 -3.14 -17.04
C TRP A 35 -11.04 -3.05 -15.62
N GLU A 36 -10.45 -2.19 -14.78
CA GLU A 36 -10.80 -2.07 -13.36
C GLU A 36 -11.81 -0.93 -13.08
N VAL A 37 -12.29 -0.19 -14.09
CA VAL A 37 -13.37 0.78 -13.90
C VAL A 37 -14.63 0.06 -13.43
N THR A 38 -15.14 0.41 -12.24
CA THR A 38 -16.28 -0.26 -11.57
C THR A 38 -16.09 -1.76 -11.31
N ASN A 39 -14.85 -2.25 -11.37
CA ASN A 39 -14.52 -3.66 -11.24
C ASN A 39 -13.22 -3.85 -10.47
N LYS A 40 -13.32 -4.02 -9.15
CA LYS A 40 -12.15 -4.18 -8.29
C LYS A 40 -11.50 -5.55 -8.47
N VAL A 41 -10.43 -5.60 -9.26
CA VAL A 41 -9.62 -6.80 -9.50
C VAL A 41 -8.25 -6.69 -8.81
N GLY A 42 -7.66 -5.50 -8.80
CA GLY A 42 -6.31 -5.26 -8.35
C GLY A 42 -6.09 -3.84 -7.82
N GLY A 43 -4.86 -3.36 -7.97
CA GLY A 43 -4.45 -2.04 -7.48
C GLY A 43 -4.87 -0.89 -8.39
N ILE A 44 -5.19 -1.16 -9.66
CA ILE A 44 -5.55 -0.12 -10.64
C ILE A 44 -6.91 0.48 -10.29
N TYR A 45 -7.84 -0.33 -9.77
CA TYR A 45 -9.07 0.18 -9.17
C TYR A 45 -8.78 1.28 -8.14
N THR A 46 -7.80 1.08 -7.27
CA THR A 46 -7.42 2.07 -6.25
C THR A 46 -6.79 3.32 -6.87
N VAL A 47 -5.95 3.18 -7.91
CA VAL A 47 -5.43 4.33 -8.69
C VAL A 47 -6.59 5.19 -9.16
N ILE A 48 -7.46 4.60 -9.98
CA ILE A 48 -8.55 5.30 -10.65
C ILE A 48 -9.52 5.88 -9.62
N GLN A 49 -9.90 5.10 -8.61
CA GLN A 49 -10.83 5.57 -7.57
C GLN A 49 -10.28 6.76 -6.79
N THR A 50 -9.00 6.72 -6.40
CA THR A 50 -8.41 7.79 -5.58
C THR A 50 -8.06 9.03 -6.40
N LYS A 51 -7.73 8.85 -7.68
CA LYS A 51 -7.41 9.90 -8.64
C LYS A 51 -8.65 10.63 -9.16
N ALA A 52 -9.74 9.89 -9.39
CA ALA A 52 -10.94 10.39 -10.08
C ALA A 52 -11.49 11.72 -9.53
N LYS A 53 -11.38 11.96 -8.21
CA LYS A 53 -11.80 13.23 -7.63
C LYS A 53 -10.94 14.41 -8.10
N THR A 54 -9.62 14.27 -8.03
CA THR A 54 -8.69 15.32 -8.46
C THR A 54 -8.86 15.61 -9.95
N THR A 55 -8.95 14.55 -10.77
CA THR A 55 -9.18 14.70 -12.21
C THR A 55 -10.53 15.32 -12.52
N ALA A 56 -11.60 14.96 -11.80
CA ALA A 56 -12.91 15.59 -11.98
C ALA A 56 -12.94 17.06 -11.53
N ASP A 57 -12.19 17.43 -10.48
CA ASP A 57 -12.06 18.81 -10.03
C ASP A 57 -11.36 19.70 -11.11
N GLU A 58 -10.48 19.10 -11.93
CA GLU A 58 -9.76 19.78 -13.03
C GLU A 58 -10.50 19.75 -14.38
N TRP A 59 -11.09 18.60 -14.74
CA TRP A 59 -11.71 18.35 -16.05
C TRP A 59 -13.22 18.53 -16.08
N GLY A 60 -13.87 18.60 -14.92
CA GLY A 60 -15.32 18.76 -14.81
C GLY A 60 -16.10 17.71 -15.61
N GLU A 61 -17.03 18.18 -16.44
CA GLU A 61 -17.91 17.34 -17.27
C GLU A 61 -17.24 16.74 -18.52
N ASN A 62 -15.96 17.08 -18.76
CA ASN A 62 -15.18 16.58 -19.90
C ASN A 62 -14.38 15.30 -19.60
N TYR A 63 -14.45 14.79 -18.38
CA TYR A 63 -13.78 13.56 -17.94
C TYR A 63 -14.73 12.36 -17.89
N PHE A 64 -14.33 11.28 -18.56
CA PHE A 64 -15.12 10.05 -18.68
C PHE A 64 -14.26 8.83 -18.38
N LEU A 65 -14.83 7.90 -17.61
CA LEU A 65 -14.25 6.59 -17.34
C LEU A 65 -14.93 5.51 -18.19
N ILE A 66 -14.15 4.64 -18.83
CA ILE A 66 -14.64 3.54 -19.65
C ILE A 66 -14.11 2.21 -19.13
N GLY A 67 -15.00 1.24 -18.96
CA GLY A 67 -14.66 -0.12 -18.57
C GLY A 67 -15.68 -1.17 -18.97
N PRO A 68 -15.38 -2.45 -18.69
CA PRO A 68 -16.29 -3.56 -18.94
C PRO A 68 -17.56 -3.49 -18.08
N TYR A 69 -18.70 -3.85 -18.67
CA TYR A 69 -19.98 -3.89 -17.97
C TYR A 69 -20.15 -5.20 -17.20
N PHE A 70 -20.20 -5.11 -15.88
CA PHE A 70 -20.57 -6.23 -14.99
C PHE A 70 -21.85 -5.86 -14.24
N GLU A 71 -22.97 -6.52 -14.58
CA GLU A 71 -24.31 -6.17 -14.09
C GLU A 71 -24.39 -6.04 -12.55
N GLN A 72 -23.75 -6.97 -11.83
CA GLN A 72 -23.74 -6.97 -10.36
C GLN A 72 -23.01 -5.75 -9.77
N ASN A 73 -21.89 -5.36 -10.36
CA ASN A 73 -21.09 -4.24 -9.88
C ASN A 73 -21.76 -2.90 -10.22
N VAL A 74 -22.30 -2.78 -11.44
CA VAL A 74 -22.96 -1.55 -11.88
C VAL A 74 -24.17 -1.22 -11.00
N LYS A 75 -25.00 -2.22 -10.66
CA LYS A 75 -26.15 -2.03 -9.77
C LYS A 75 -25.79 -1.47 -8.38
N THR A 76 -24.56 -1.66 -7.92
CA THR A 76 -24.11 -1.28 -6.57
C THR A 76 -23.20 -0.06 -6.54
N GLN A 77 -22.50 0.23 -7.64
CA GLN A 77 -21.44 1.26 -7.69
C GLN A 77 -21.74 2.42 -8.64
N VAL A 78 -22.76 2.31 -9.51
CA VAL A 78 -23.01 3.29 -10.58
C VAL A 78 -24.42 3.87 -10.45
N GLU A 79 -24.49 5.18 -10.45
CA GLU A 79 -25.75 5.91 -10.64
C GLU A 79 -25.95 6.17 -12.13
N PHE A 80 -27.14 5.82 -12.63
CA PHE A 80 -27.46 6.04 -14.04
C PHE A 80 -27.85 7.50 -14.27
N SER A 81 -27.09 8.19 -15.11
CA SER A 81 -27.37 9.54 -15.57
C SER A 81 -27.21 9.63 -17.09
N GLU A 82 -27.80 10.67 -17.69
CA GLU A 82 -27.47 11.01 -19.07
C GLU A 82 -26.14 11.76 -19.11
N PRO A 83 -25.30 11.54 -20.15
CA PRO A 83 -24.05 12.27 -20.29
C PRO A 83 -24.34 13.77 -20.49
N PRO A 84 -23.68 14.67 -19.75
CA PRO A 84 -23.92 16.11 -19.86
C PRO A 84 -23.46 16.66 -21.22
N ASN A 85 -22.39 16.10 -21.78
CA ASN A 85 -21.85 16.53 -23.07
C ASN A 85 -22.73 16.04 -24.24
N PRO A 86 -23.29 16.95 -25.08
CA PRO A 86 -24.19 16.58 -26.18
C PRO A 86 -23.54 15.71 -27.26
N ALA A 87 -22.25 15.89 -27.53
CA ALA A 87 -21.53 15.09 -28.51
C ALA A 87 -21.38 13.63 -28.04
N VAL A 88 -21.09 13.44 -26.74
CA VAL A 88 -21.04 12.11 -26.11
C VAL A 88 -22.43 11.47 -26.10
N LYS A 89 -23.48 12.23 -25.80
CA LYS A 89 -24.87 11.75 -25.86
C LYS A 89 -25.23 11.24 -27.26
N LYS A 90 -24.97 12.03 -28.30
CA LYS A 90 -25.19 11.66 -29.71
C LYS A 90 -24.43 10.37 -30.08
N ALA A 91 -23.18 10.23 -29.63
CA ALA A 91 -22.38 9.03 -29.87
C ALA A 91 -22.99 7.80 -29.16
N MET A 92 -23.44 7.94 -27.92
CA MET A 92 -24.11 6.87 -27.17
C MET A 92 -25.43 6.43 -27.80
N ASP A 93 -26.25 7.37 -28.26
CA ASP A 93 -27.53 7.04 -28.91
C ASP A 93 -27.33 6.37 -30.27
N THR A 94 -26.27 6.74 -31.00
CA THR A 94 -25.83 6.04 -32.21
C THR A 94 -25.40 4.60 -31.89
N MET A 95 -24.61 4.38 -30.82
CA MET A 95 -24.24 3.03 -30.37
C MET A 95 -25.45 2.17 -30.03
N LYS A 96 -26.42 2.73 -29.32
CA LYS A 96 -27.65 2.02 -28.91
C LYS A 96 -28.50 1.64 -30.13
N SER A 97 -28.66 2.54 -31.09
CA SER A 97 -29.48 2.29 -32.29
C SER A 97 -28.86 1.28 -33.26
N GLN A 98 -27.53 1.22 -33.35
CA GLN A 98 -26.81 0.32 -34.28
C GLN A 98 -26.34 -1.00 -33.65
N GLY A 99 -26.65 -1.27 -32.37
CA GLY A 99 -26.24 -2.51 -31.70
C GLY A 99 -24.72 -2.62 -31.49
N CYS A 100 -24.08 -1.53 -31.06
CA CYS A 100 -22.62 -1.37 -30.84
C CYS A 100 -21.75 -1.22 -32.10
N GLN A 101 -22.30 -0.79 -33.23
CA GLN A 101 -21.50 -0.21 -34.32
C GLN A 101 -21.47 1.33 -34.18
N LEU A 102 -20.31 1.93 -34.40
CA LEU A 102 -20.11 3.38 -34.37
C LEU A 102 -19.60 3.87 -35.71
N SER A 103 -20.38 4.74 -36.35
CA SER A 103 -19.91 5.66 -37.38
C SER A 103 -20.35 7.07 -36.98
N CYS A 104 -19.68 7.67 -35.98
CA CYS A 104 -19.96 9.05 -35.60
C CYS A 104 -19.00 9.99 -36.32
N GLN A 105 -19.55 10.84 -37.19
CA GLN A 105 -18.91 12.08 -37.59
C GLN A 105 -19.28 13.13 -36.53
N PHE A 106 -18.29 13.61 -35.79
CA PHE A 106 -18.46 14.78 -34.94
C PHE A 106 -18.50 16.02 -35.84
N ASP A 107 -19.57 16.81 -35.75
CA ASP A 107 -19.79 17.98 -36.63
C ASP A 107 -18.81 19.13 -36.28
N ASP A 108 -18.48 19.27 -34.98
CA ASP A 108 -17.31 20.00 -34.47
C ASP A 108 -16.24 18.97 -34.08
N LYS A 109 -14.95 19.22 -34.31
CA LYS A 109 -13.87 18.27 -33.96
C LYS A 109 -13.35 18.57 -32.55
N PRO A 110 -13.90 17.99 -31.47
CA PRO A 110 -13.28 18.10 -30.17
C PRO A 110 -11.91 17.42 -30.21
N ASN A 111 -10.94 17.95 -29.47
CA ASN A 111 -9.66 17.30 -29.29
C ASN A 111 -9.84 16.21 -28.23
N ILE A 112 -9.71 14.95 -28.64
CA ILE A 112 -9.98 13.80 -27.77
C ILE A 112 -8.66 13.19 -27.30
N ILE A 113 -8.57 12.93 -26.00
CA ILE A 113 -7.48 12.21 -25.35
C ILE A 113 -8.06 10.90 -24.79
N ALA A 114 -7.46 9.78 -25.19
CA ALA A 114 -7.81 8.46 -24.70
C ALA A 114 -6.61 7.85 -23.95
N HIS A 115 -6.76 7.69 -22.65
CA HIS A 115 -5.75 7.18 -21.74
C HIS A 115 -6.08 5.74 -21.36
N PHE A 116 -5.24 4.80 -21.77
CA PHE A 116 -5.44 3.37 -21.56
C PHE A 116 -4.51 2.87 -20.45
N HIS A 117 -5.09 2.18 -19.47
CA HIS A 117 -4.34 1.51 -18.40
C HIS A 117 -4.28 0.00 -18.62
N GLU A 118 -3.06 -0.53 -18.63
CA GLU A 118 -2.74 -1.95 -18.80
C GLU A 118 -3.13 -2.58 -20.14
N TRP A 119 -2.48 -3.71 -20.44
CA TRP A 119 -2.63 -4.45 -21.70
C TRP A 119 -4.07 -4.90 -21.99
N GLN A 120 -4.90 -5.08 -20.94
CA GLN A 120 -6.32 -5.47 -21.08
C GLN A 120 -7.16 -4.40 -21.80
N ALA A 121 -6.85 -3.12 -21.58
CA ALA A 121 -7.48 -2.00 -22.29
C ALA A 121 -6.78 -1.70 -23.63
N GLY A 122 -5.58 -2.24 -23.83
CA GLY A 122 -4.68 -1.92 -24.92
C GLY A 122 -5.20 -2.21 -26.34
N VAL A 123 -6.18 -3.11 -26.49
CA VAL A 123 -6.78 -3.43 -27.80
C VAL A 123 -7.47 -2.20 -28.41
N GLY A 124 -8.17 -1.40 -27.59
CA GLY A 124 -8.82 -0.18 -28.05
C GLY A 124 -7.81 0.81 -28.62
N LEU A 125 -6.65 0.96 -27.96
CA LEU A 125 -5.56 1.81 -28.41
C LEU A 125 -5.00 1.37 -29.77
N ILE A 126 -4.73 0.07 -29.93
CA ILE A 126 -4.19 -0.50 -31.17
C ILE A 126 -5.15 -0.24 -32.34
N LEU A 127 -6.46 -0.47 -32.12
CA LEU A 127 -7.48 -0.23 -33.14
C LEU A 127 -7.61 1.25 -33.49
N SER A 128 -7.58 2.16 -32.51
CA SER A 128 -7.62 3.61 -32.74
C SER A 128 -6.49 4.07 -33.66
N ARG A 129 -5.28 3.52 -33.48
CA ARG A 129 -4.13 3.84 -34.33
C ARG A 129 -4.21 3.20 -35.70
N SER A 130 -4.62 1.93 -35.78
CA SER A 130 -4.78 1.20 -37.04
C SER A 130 -5.81 1.85 -37.96
N GLN A 131 -6.93 2.31 -37.38
CA GLN A 131 -8.00 3.00 -38.09
C GLN A 131 -7.75 4.50 -38.29
N LYS A 132 -6.62 5.03 -37.80
CA LYS A 132 -6.25 6.46 -37.88
C LYS A 132 -7.34 7.38 -37.33
N LEU A 133 -7.93 7.00 -36.19
CA LEU A 133 -8.90 7.85 -35.51
C LEU A 133 -8.20 9.16 -35.04
N PRO A 134 -8.87 10.32 -35.11
CA PRO A 134 -8.31 11.60 -34.70
C PRO A 134 -8.34 11.74 -33.15
N VAL A 135 -7.62 10.85 -32.46
CA VAL A 135 -7.57 10.77 -31.00
C VAL A 135 -6.12 10.66 -30.54
N ALA A 136 -5.72 11.49 -29.58
CA ALA A 136 -4.45 11.35 -28.89
C ALA A 136 -4.51 10.17 -27.92
N THR A 137 -3.48 9.33 -27.89
CA THR A 137 -3.51 8.08 -27.11
C THR A 137 -2.34 8.01 -26.13
N ILE A 138 -2.68 7.77 -24.86
CA ILE A 138 -1.73 7.55 -23.78
C ILE A 138 -1.85 6.10 -23.32
N PHE A 139 -0.73 5.42 -23.08
CA PHE A 139 -0.71 4.08 -22.50
C PHE A 139 0.13 4.06 -21.23
N THR A 140 -0.48 3.67 -20.11
CA THR A 140 0.23 3.47 -18.85
C THR A 140 0.26 1.99 -18.52
N THR A 141 1.46 1.42 -18.43
CA THR A 141 1.66 0.11 -17.81
C THR A 141 2.01 0.30 -16.34
N HIS A 142 1.24 -0.36 -15.47
CA HIS A 142 1.47 -0.39 -14.03
C HIS A 142 2.46 -1.49 -13.65
N ALA A 143 2.66 -2.49 -14.49
CA ALA A 143 3.64 -3.55 -14.36
C ALA A 143 3.82 -4.25 -15.71
N THR A 144 5.02 -4.72 -16.06
CA THR A 144 5.10 -5.57 -17.26
C THR A 144 4.60 -6.99 -16.95
N LEU A 145 3.96 -7.63 -17.92
CA LEU A 145 3.55 -9.04 -17.81
C LEU A 145 4.75 -9.92 -17.46
N LEU A 146 5.81 -9.85 -18.26
CA LEU A 146 6.96 -10.75 -18.11
C LEU A 146 7.71 -10.57 -16.80
N GLY A 147 7.90 -9.34 -16.32
CA GLY A 147 8.58 -9.11 -15.05
C GLY A 147 7.91 -9.81 -13.87
N ARG A 148 6.56 -9.81 -13.84
CA ARG A 148 5.80 -10.54 -12.80
C ARG A 148 6.08 -12.04 -12.83
N TYR A 149 6.16 -12.64 -14.01
CA TYR A 149 6.41 -14.08 -14.15
C TYR A 149 7.87 -14.46 -13.93
N LEU A 150 8.82 -13.64 -14.39
CA LEU A 150 10.25 -13.90 -14.25
C LEU A 150 10.71 -13.76 -12.80
N CYS A 151 10.21 -12.76 -12.08
CA CYS A 151 10.51 -12.59 -10.65
C CYS A 151 9.93 -13.72 -9.79
N ALA A 152 8.74 -14.23 -10.14
CA ALA A 152 8.16 -15.38 -9.45
C ALA A 152 8.97 -16.67 -9.64
N ALA A 153 9.77 -16.77 -10.71
CA ALA A 153 10.62 -17.93 -10.99
C ALA A 153 11.95 -17.95 -10.22
N SER A 154 12.17 -17.01 -9.28
CA SER A 154 13.41 -16.91 -8.48
C SER A 154 14.69 -16.77 -9.30
N LEU A 155 14.57 -16.18 -10.50
CA LEU A 155 15.70 -15.80 -11.33
C LEU A 155 16.25 -14.44 -10.86
N ASP A 156 17.55 -14.23 -11.04
CA ASP A 156 18.13 -12.90 -10.88
C ASP A 156 17.66 -12.01 -12.03
N PHE A 157 16.55 -11.31 -11.80
CA PHE A 157 15.81 -10.57 -12.82
C PHE A 157 16.50 -9.26 -13.20
N TYR A 158 16.73 -8.38 -12.21
CA TYR A 158 17.18 -7.00 -12.49
C TYR A 158 18.63 -6.91 -12.98
N ASN A 159 19.47 -7.91 -12.70
CA ASN A 159 20.86 -7.92 -13.17
C ASN A 159 21.02 -8.51 -14.59
N ASN A 160 20.00 -9.20 -15.11
CA ASN A 160 20.06 -9.90 -16.39
C ASN A 160 18.99 -9.42 -17.38
N LEU A 161 18.45 -8.20 -17.20
CA LEU A 161 17.37 -7.65 -18.03
C LEU A 161 17.67 -7.67 -19.54
N ASP A 162 18.94 -7.51 -19.91
CA ASP A 162 19.45 -7.51 -21.27
C ASP A 162 19.67 -8.91 -21.86
N GLN A 163 19.72 -9.95 -21.03
CA GLN A 163 20.04 -11.32 -21.44
C GLN A 163 18.80 -12.18 -21.75
N PHE A 164 17.60 -11.70 -21.40
CA PHE A 164 16.37 -12.48 -21.62
C PHE A 164 15.93 -12.49 -23.08
N ASP A 165 15.69 -13.70 -23.60
CA ASP A 165 14.96 -13.91 -24.85
C ASP A 165 13.45 -13.81 -24.57
N ILE A 166 12.92 -12.61 -24.77
CA ILE A 166 11.57 -12.24 -24.38
C ILE A 166 10.49 -13.08 -25.08
N ASP A 167 10.66 -13.33 -26.39
CA ASP A 167 9.68 -14.09 -27.16
C ASP A 167 9.65 -15.56 -26.71
N LYS A 168 10.83 -16.13 -26.43
CA LYS A 168 10.95 -17.47 -25.83
C LYS A 168 10.34 -17.54 -24.43
N GLU A 169 10.70 -16.62 -23.53
CA GLU A 169 10.21 -16.62 -22.15
C GLU A 169 8.68 -16.47 -22.08
N ALA A 170 8.09 -15.66 -22.97
CA ALA A 170 6.64 -15.50 -23.09
C ALA A 170 5.96 -16.73 -23.71
N GLY A 171 6.62 -17.39 -24.68
CA GLY A 171 6.17 -18.62 -25.32
C GLY A 171 6.14 -19.81 -24.34
N GLU A 172 7.23 -20.03 -23.61
CA GLU A 172 7.34 -21.12 -22.62
C GLU A 172 6.28 -21.01 -21.52
N ARG A 173 5.90 -19.79 -21.14
CA ARG A 173 4.85 -19.52 -20.14
C ARG A 173 3.44 -19.42 -20.70
N GLN A 174 3.25 -19.65 -22.01
CA GLN A 174 1.94 -19.59 -22.69
C GLN A 174 1.25 -18.21 -22.57
N ILE A 175 2.03 -17.14 -22.45
CA ILE A 175 1.55 -15.75 -22.36
C ILE A 175 1.94 -14.90 -23.57
N TYR A 176 2.57 -15.48 -24.59
CA TYR A 176 3.02 -14.79 -25.80
C TYR A 176 1.95 -13.89 -26.43
N HIS A 177 0.71 -14.38 -26.54
CA HIS A 177 -0.40 -13.58 -27.07
C HIS A 177 -0.72 -12.34 -26.23
N ARG A 178 -0.59 -12.42 -24.89
CA ARG A 178 -0.81 -11.29 -23.97
C ARG A 178 0.34 -10.31 -24.02
N TYR A 179 1.56 -10.84 -24.06
CA TYR A 179 2.78 -10.05 -24.23
C TYR A 179 2.73 -9.25 -25.53
N CYS A 180 2.32 -9.86 -26.64
CA CYS A 180 2.16 -9.16 -27.92
C CYS A 180 1.16 -8.01 -27.84
N MET A 181 0.05 -8.17 -27.09
CA MET A 181 -0.90 -7.08 -26.87
C MET A 181 -0.28 -5.95 -26.06
N GLU A 182 0.39 -6.25 -24.95
CA GLU A 182 1.09 -5.27 -24.12
C GLU A 182 2.12 -4.47 -24.93
N ARG A 183 3.01 -5.18 -25.64
CA ARG A 183 4.03 -4.55 -26.49
C ARG A 183 3.40 -3.73 -27.62
N ALA A 184 2.38 -4.26 -28.30
CA ALA A 184 1.71 -3.52 -29.36
C ALA A 184 1.08 -2.22 -28.83
N SER A 185 0.45 -2.25 -27.66
CA SER A 185 -0.13 -1.04 -27.05
C SER A 185 0.92 0.02 -26.74
N VAL A 186 2.08 -0.38 -26.20
CA VAL A 186 3.22 0.52 -25.94
C VAL A 186 3.73 1.20 -27.21
N HIS A 187 3.89 0.44 -28.29
CA HIS A 187 4.42 0.95 -29.57
C HIS A 187 3.39 1.75 -30.36
N CYS A 188 2.09 1.45 -30.21
CA CYS A 188 1.02 2.21 -30.82
C CYS A 188 0.68 3.51 -30.05
N ALA A 189 1.03 3.64 -28.77
CA ALA A 189 0.69 4.84 -28.00
C ALA A 189 1.45 6.07 -28.51
N HIS A 190 0.79 7.25 -28.51
CA HIS A 190 1.49 8.52 -28.74
C HIS A 190 2.40 8.84 -27.56
N VAL A 191 1.90 8.63 -26.32
CA VAL A 191 2.68 8.70 -25.09
C VAL A 191 2.64 7.36 -24.38
N PHE A 192 3.79 6.85 -24.02
CA PHE A 192 3.96 5.68 -23.17
C PHE A 192 4.43 6.11 -21.78
N THR A 193 3.74 5.68 -20.73
CA THR A 193 4.14 5.96 -19.33
C THR A 193 4.20 4.69 -18.48
N THR A 194 4.96 4.80 -17.39
CA THR A 194 5.06 3.76 -16.33
C THR A 194 4.88 4.41 -14.97
N VAL A 195 4.59 3.62 -13.94
CA VAL A 195 4.33 4.18 -12.59
C VAL A 195 5.57 4.37 -11.72
N SER A 196 6.75 3.94 -12.17
CA SER A 196 8.00 4.13 -11.44
C SER A 196 9.23 4.01 -12.33
N GLN A 197 10.36 4.55 -11.86
CA GLN A 197 11.63 4.48 -12.59
C GLN A 197 12.16 3.05 -12.75
N ILE A 198 11.89 2.17 -11.78
CA ILE A 198 12.28 0.76 -11.88
C ILE A 198 11.47 0.03 -12.96
N THR A 199 10.15 0.29 -13.03
CA THR A 199 9.29 -0.24 -14.09
C THR A 199 9.60 0.40 -15.45
N ALA A 200 10.08 1.64 -15.50
CA ALA A 200 10.59 2.26 -16.72
C ALA A 200 11.81 1.49 -17.29
N THR A 201 12.77 1.17 -16.42
CA THR A 201 13.96 0.38 -16.78
C THR A 201 13.56 -1.01 -17.29
N GLU A 202 12.59 -1.63 -16.63
CA GLU A 202 12.04 -2.92 -17.03
C GLU A 202 11.34 -2.86 -18.40
N ALA A 203 10.49 -1.86 -18.63
CA ALA A 203 9.76 -1.68 -19.87
C ALA A 203 10.69 -1.44 -21.07
N GLU A 204 11.77 -0.68 -20.90
CA GLU A 204 12.79 -0.49 -21.92
C GLU A 204 13.34 -1.83 -22.44
N HIS A 205 13.64 -2.76 -21.53
CA HIS A 205 14.20 -4.05 -21.87
C HIS A 205 13.13 -5.04 -22.36
N MET A 206 12.00 -5.14 -21.66
CA MET A 206 10.96 -6.15 -21.93
C MET A 206 10.00 -5.76 -23.07
N LEU A 207 9.66 -4.47 -23.17
CA LEU A 207 8.70 -3.92 -24.15
C LEU A 207 9.41 -3.20 -25.30
N LYS A 208 10.75 -3.06 -25.24
CA LYS A 208 11.59 -2.45 -26.29
C LYS A 208 11.21 -1.01 -26.61
N LYS A 209 10.74 -0.26 -25.61
CA LYS A 209 10.46 1.17 -25.67
C LYS A 209 10.63 1.76 -24.28
N SER A 210 11.46 2.80 -24.17
CA SER A 210 11.57 3.57 -22.92
C SER A 210 10.33 4.46 -22.76
N PRO A 211 9.76 4.58 -21.55
CA PRO A 211 8.61 5.45 -21.33
C PRO A 211 9.00 6.91 -21.51
N ASP A 212 8.04 7.69 -22.02
CA ASP A 212 8.16 9.13 -22.21
C ASP A 212 8.09 9.86 -20.86
N VAL A 213 7.28 9.33 -19.92
CA VAL A 213 7.07 9.90 -18.58
C VAL A 213 6.87 8.81 -17.53
N VAL A 214 7.29 9.09 -16.29
CA VAL A 214 6.96 8.30 -15.11
C VAL A 214 5.83 8.99 -14.35
N THR A 215 4.71 8.30 -14.16
CA THR A 215 3.49 8.78 -13.50
C THR A 215 3.29 8.04 -12.17
N PRO A 216 3.97 8.45 -11.09
CA PRO A 216 3.88 7.80 -9.79
C PRO A 216 2.45 7.85 -9.22
N ASN A 217 2.02 6.77 -8.56
CA ASN A 217 0.65 6.70 -8.07
C ASN A 217 0.48 7.48 -6.76
N GLY A 218 -0.43 8.47 -6.76
CA GLY A 218 -0.83 9.18 -5.56
C GLY A 218 -1.91 8.49 -4.72
N LEU A 219 -2.20 9.13 -3.59
CA LEU A 219 -3.28 8.79 -2.68
C LEU A 219 -4.09 10.05 -2.34
N ASN A 220 -5.35 9.88 -1.97
CA ASN A 220 -6.15 10.99 -1.46
C ASN A 220 -5.96 11.12 0.07
N ILE A 221 -5.13 12.07 0.51
CA ILE A 221 -4.72 12.18 1.92
C ILE A 221 -5.87 12.59 2.83
N LYS A 222 -6.87 13.32 2.33
CA LYS A 222 -8.03 13.74 3.15
C LYS A 222 -8.76 12.57 3.79
N LYS A 223 -8.68 11.37 3.18
CA LYS A 223 -9.26 10.14 3.74
C LYS A 223 -8.53 9.66 5.00
N PHE A 224 -7.25 9.97 5.13
CA PHE A 224 -6.37 9.40 6.16
C PHE A 224 -5.83 10.43 7.18
N SER A 225 -5.88 11.72 6.84
CA SER A 225 -5.29 12.79 7.65
C SER A 225 -6.04 12.98 8.96
N ALA A 226 -5.27 12.88 10.04
CA ALA A 226 -5.70 13.20 11.40
C ALA A 226 -4.57 13.97 12.09
N MET A 227 -4.17 15.14 11.56
CA MET A 227 -2.92 15.85 11.92
C MET A 227 -2.66 16.00 13.44
N HIS A 228 -3.71 16.19 14.24
CA HIS A 228 -3.60 16.32 15.70
C HIS A 228 -4.07 15.09 16.48
N GLU A 229 -4.70 14.12 15.83
CA GLU A 229 -5.33 12.96 16.47
C GLU A 229 -4.63 11.63 16.15
N PHE A 230 -3.79 11.56 15.11
CA PHE A 230 -3.16 10.31 14.69
C PHE A 230 -2.32 9.65 15.80
N GLN A 231 -1.69 10.44 16.67
CA GLN A 231 -0.93 9.93 17.80
C GLN A 231 -1.84 9.34 18.90
N ASN A 232 -3.06 9.86 19.05
CA ASN A 232 -4.09 9.28 19.91
C ASN A 232 -4.66 8.00 19.30
N LEU A 233 -4.95 8.01 18.00
CA LEU A 233 -5.38 6.84 17.25
C LEU A 233 -4.36 5.70 17.33
N HIS A 234 -3.07 6.00 17.18
CA HIS A 234 -2.00 5.01 17.40
C HIS A 234 -2.09 4.38 18.79
N SER A 235 -2.27 5.17 19.85
CA SER A 235 -2.38 4.65 21.21
C SER A 235 -3.64 3.79 21.39
N MET A 236 -4.77 4.21 20.82
CA MET A 236 -6.05 3.51 20.90
C MET A 236 -5.98 2.14 20.18
N TYR A 237 -5.52 2.12 18.94
CA TYR A 237 -5.43 0.90 18.14
C TYR A 237 -4.30 -0.02 18.62
N LYS A 238 -3.18 0.54 19.12
CA LYS A 238 -2.15 -0.25 19.81
C LYS A 238 -2.74 -1.01 21.00
N ALA A 239 -3.61 -0.39 21.79
CA ALA A 239 -4.26 -1.04 22.93
C ALA A 239 -5.18 -2.20 22.48
N ARG A 240 -5.91 -2.05 21.37
CA ARG A 240 -6.71 -3.14 20.77
C ARG A 240 -5.84 -4.30 20.30
N ILE A 241 -4.70 -4.02 19.64
CA ILE A 241 -3.74 -5.07 19.26
C ILE A 241 -3.18 -5.76 20.51
N GLN A 242 -2.84 -5.02 21.57
CA GLN A 242 -2.35 -5.59 22.82
C GLN A 242 -3.39 -6.54 23.47
N GLU A 243 -4.69 -6.24 23.39
CA GLU A 243 -5.73 -7.16 23.85
C GLU A 243 -5.73 -8.48 23.08
N PHE A 244 -5.60 -8.43 21.75
CA PHE A 244 -5.42 -9.64 20.95
C PHE A 244 -4.16 -10.42 21.40
N ILE A 245 -3.03 -9.74 21.61
CA ILE A 245 -1.78 -10.37 22.06
C ILE A 245 -1.94 -11.04 23.43
N ARG A 246 -2.62 -10.39 24.39
CA ARG A 246 -2.91 -10.99 25.71
C ARG A 246 -3.68 -12.31 25.56
N GLY A 247 -4.65 -12.35 24.65
CA GLY A 247 -5.39 -13.58 24.34
C GLY A 247 -4.57 -14.61 23.56
N HIS A 248 -3.73 -14.21 22.63
CA HIS A 248 -2.93 -15.13 21.81
C HIS A 248 -1.77 -15.77 22.59
N PHE A 249 -1.15 -15.02 23.50
CA PHE A 249 -0.04 -15.44 24.35
C PHE A 249 -0.47 -15.80 25.78
N TYR A 250 -1.74 -16.16 26.00
CA TYR A 250 -2.21 -16.56 27.33
C TYR A 250 -1.37 -17.72 27.90
N GLY A 251 -1.05 -17.65 29.19
CA GLY A 251 -0.13 -18.58 29.86
C GLY A 251 1.36 -18.43 29.49
N HIS A 252 1.68 -17.59 28.51
CA HIS A 252 3.03 -17.33 27.98
C HIS A 252 3.35 -15.83 27.86
N LEU A 253 2.59 -14.97 28.55
CA LEU A 253 2.82 -13.53 28.57
C LEU A 253 3.93 -13.18 29.57
N ASP A 254 5.16 -13.56 29.24
CA ASP A 254 6.38 -13.37 30.04
C ASP A 254 7.19 -12.13 29.64
N PHE A 255 6.57 -11.21 28.90
CA PHE A 255 7.17 -9.98 28.41
C PHE A 255 6.26 -8.76 28.63
N ASP A 256 6.88 -7.59 28.71
CA ASP A 256 6.21 -6.31 28.93
C ASP A 256 5.63 -5.74 27.61
N LEU A 257 4.31 -5.54 27.58
CA LEU A 257 3.60 -4.99 26.43
C LEU A 257 3.89 -3.50 26.17
N ASP A 258 4.37 -2.75 27.16
CA ASP A 258 4.80 -1.36 26.98
C ASP A 258 6.14 -1.26 26.26
N LYS A 259 7.00 -2.28 26.43
CA LYS A 259 8.27 -2.47 25.74
C LYS A 259 8.16 -3.38 24.51
N THR A 260 6.94 -3.72 24.12
CA THR A 260 6.69 -4.52 22.92
C THR A 260 6.46 -3.62 21.70
N LEU A 261 7.16 -3.93 20.61
CA LEU A 261 7.00 -3.31 19.30
C LEU A 261 6.23 -4.25 18.37
N PHE A 262 5.42 -3.65 17.50
CA PHE A 262 4.58 -4.34 16.53
C PHE A 262 5.07 -4.03 15.13
N PHE A 263 5.64 -5.03 14.48
CA PHE A 263 6.02 -4.96 13.08
C PHE A 263 5.01 -5.73 12.25
N PHE A 264 4.86 -5.36 10.98
CA PHE A 264 3.99 -6.12 10.11
C PHE A 264 4.46 -6.08 8.66
N ILE A 265 4.08 -7.13 7.94
CA ILE A 265 4.10 -7.18 6.48
C ILE A 265 2.67 -7.51 6.03
N ALA A 266 2.19 -6.83 5.00
CA ALA A 266 0.85 -7.01 4.48
C ALA A 266 0.84 -6.95 2.95
N GLY A 267 -0.07 -7.71 2.34
CA GLY A 267 -0.27 -7.66 0.90
C GLY A 267 -0.79 -8.99 0.34
N ARG A 268 -0.74 -9.10 -0.99
CA ARG A 268 -1.00 -10.37 -1.68
C ARG A 268 0.00 -11.43 -1.21
N TYR A 269 -0.44 -12.68 -1.18
CA TYR A 269 0.41 -13.81 -0.81
C TYR A 269 1.39 -14.14 -1.95
N GLU A 270 2.48 -13.37 -2.04
CA GLU A 270 3.59 -13.57 -2.97
C GLU A 270 4.90 -13.65 -2.17
N PHE A 271 5.31 -14.87 -1.80
CA PHE A 271 6.38 -15.11 -0.82
C PHE A 271 7.70 -14.38 -1.15
N SER A 272 8.21 -14.54 -2.38
CA SER A 272 9.47 -13.92 -2.81
C SER A 272 9.29 -12.47 -3.28
N ASN A 273 8.26 -12.18 -4.07
CA ASN A 273 8.05 -10.82 -4.63
C ASN A 273 7.81 -9.79 -3.53
N LYS A 274 7.04 -10.12 -2.49
CA LYS A 274 6.83 -9.24 -1.33
C LYS A 274 7.94 -9.32 -0.29
N GLY A 275 8.94 -10.19 -0.49
CA GLY A 275 10.11 -10.30 0.37
C GLY A 275 9.84 -10.95 1.72
N ALA A 276 8.78 -11.77 1.85
CA ALA A 276 8.48 -12.48 3.10
C ALA A 276 9.60 -13.45 3.48
N ASP A 277 10.27 -14.03 2.48
CA ASP A 277 11.47 -14.85 2.61
C ASP A 277 12.62 -14.11 3.30
N MET A 278 13.04 -12.95 2.78
CA MET A 278 14.11 -12.14 3.33
C MET A 278 13.73 -11.55 4.68
N PHE A 279 12.45 -11.20 4.87
CA PHE A 279 11.97 -10.69 6.15
C PHE A 279 12.08 -11.75 7.24
N LEU A 280 11.63 -12.99 7.01
CA LEU A 280 11.73 -14.08 7.98
C LEU A 280 13.18 -14.38 8.37
N GLU A 281 14.10 -14.37 7.40
CA GLU A 281 15.53 -14.54 7.66
C GLU A 281 16.09 -13.38 8.51
N ALA A 282 15.75 -12.14 8.18
CA ALA A 282 16.16 -10.97 8.94
C ALA A 282 15.62 -10.97 10.38
N LEU A 283 14.43 -11.54 10.61
CA LEU A 283 13.84 -11.73 11.94
C LEU A 283 14.58 -12.78 12.77
N SER A 284 15.07 -13.85 12.15
CA SER A 284 15.93 -14.83 12.82
C SER A 284 17.22 -14.18 13.33
N ARG A 285 17.88 -13.40 12.48
CA ARG A 285 19.08 -12.61 12.84
C ARG A 285 18.79 -11.57 13.91
N LEU A 286 17.66 -10.87 13.82
CA LEU A 286 17.21 -9.91 14.83
C LEU A 286 16.97 -10.60 16.19
N ASN A 287 16.32 -11.77 16.20
CA ASN A 287 16.09 -12.55 17.42
C ASN A 287 17.41 -12.90 18.09
N PHE A 288 18.40 -13.36 17.32
CA PHE A 288 19.74 -13.64 17.82
C PHE A 288 20.38 -12.39 18.44
N LEU A 289 20.40 -11.25 17.74
CA LEU A 289 20.98 -10.01 18.25
C LEU A 289 20.32 -9.53 19.55
N LEU A 290 18.99 -9.51 19.61
CA LEU A 290 18.25 -9.09 20.80
C LEU A 290 18.52 -10.01 22.00
N ARG A 291 18.70 -11.31 21.77
CA ARG A 291 19.07 -12.29 22.81
C ARG A 291 20.50 -12.10 23.30
N VAL A 292 21.46 -11.94 22.40
CA VAL A 292 22.88 -11.74 22.74
C VAL A 292 23.07 -10.46 23.53
N HIS A 293 22.44 -9.37 23.09
CA HIS A 293 22.49 -8.08 23.79
C HIS A 293 21.58 -8.02 25.03
N LYS A 294 20.83 -9.08 25.34
CA LYS A 294 19.91 -9.19 26.49
C LYS A 294 18.96 -7.99 26.60
N THR A 295 18.43 -7.52 25.48
CA THR A 295 17.50 -6.38 25.44
C THR A 295 16.16 -6.76 26.06
N ASP A 296 15.53 -5.82 26.75
CA ASP A 296 14.19 -5.95 27.34
C ASP A 296 13.04 -5.66 26.36
N VAL A 297 13.36 -5.26 25.12
CA VAL A 297 12.41 -5.07 24.02
C VAL A 297 11.95 -6.41 23.43
N THR A 298 10.64 -6.55 23.24
CA THR A 298 10.05 -7.70 22.53
C THR A 298 9.48 -7.19 21.20
N VAL A 299 9.67 -7.94 20.12
CA VAL A 299 9.09 -7.62 18.82
C VAL A 299 8.05 -8.68 18.49
N ILE A 300 6.83 -8.27 18.15
CA ILE A 300 5.81 -9.16 17.61
C ILE A 300 5.57 -8.76 16.16
N VAL A 301 5.68 -9.73 15.27
CA VAL A 301 5.60 -9.54 13.83
C VAL A 301 4.35 -10.21 13.28
N PHE A 302 3.56 -9.43 12.55
CA PHE A 302 2.35 -9.88 11.87
C PHE A 302 2.60 -10.09 10.37
N PHE A 303 2.21 -11.25 9.85
CA PHE A 303 2.13 -11.51 8.42
C PHE A 303 0.65 -11.50 8.03
N ILE A 304 0.19 -10.43 7.39
CA ILE A 304 -1.20 -10.27 6.90
C ILE A 304 -1.21 -10.58 5.41
N MET A 305 -1.26 -11.88 5.07
CA MET A 305 -1.18 -12.37 3.69
C MET A 305 -2.28 -13.42 3.45
N PRO A 306 -3.36 -13.07 2.74
CA PRO A 306 -4.51 -13.97 2.55
C PRO A 306 -4.13 -15.29 1.88
N ALA A 307 -4.48 -16.41 2.52
CA ALA A 307 -4.23 -17.75 2.01
C ALA A 307 -5.51 -18.59 2.04
N LYS A 308 -5.45 -19.81 1.50
CA LYS A 308 -6.55 -20.76 1.59
C LYS A 308 -6.59 -21.41 2.96
N THR A 309 -7.68 -21.20 3.70
CA THR A 309 -7.83 -21.62 5.10
C THR A 309 -9.19 -22.28 5.37
N ASN A 310 -9.27 -23.03 6.47
CA ASN A 310 -10.48 -23.62 7.03
C ASN A 310 -10.76 -23.02 8.42
N ASN A 311 -11.38 -21.84 8.45
CA ASN A 311 -11.72 -21.10 9.68
C ASN A 311 -10.52 -20.86 10.63
N PHE A 312 -10.80 -20.20 11.75
CA PHE A 312 -9.83 -19.98 12.82
C PHE A 312 -9.44 -21.29 13.51
N ASN A 313 -8.21 -21.36 14.02
CA ASN A 313 -7.82 -22.48 14.85
C ASN A 313 -8.55 -22.42 16.22
N VAL A 314 -8.74 -23.59 16.83
CA VAL A 314 -9.44 -23.68 18.12
C VAL A 314 -8.64 -23.00 19.23
N GLU A 315 -7.32 -23.08 19.16
CA GLU A 315 -6.40 -22.56 20.18
C GLU A 315 -6.44 -21.03 20.30
N THR A 316 -6.48 -20.30 19.18
CA THR A 316 -6.54 -18.84 19.17
C THR A 316 -7.93 -18.35 19.60
N LEU A 317 -9.02 -19.01 19.18
CA LEU A 317 -10.37 -18.70 19.68
C LEU A 317 -10.48 -18.92 21.19
N LYS A 318 -9.98 -20.06 21.68
CA LYS A 318 -9.93 -20.38 23.10
C LYS A 318 -9.14 -19.34 23.89
N GLY A 319 -8.00 -18.90 23.37
CA GLY A 319 -7.18 -17.85 23.98
C GLY A 319 -7.94 -16.53 24.16
N GLN A 320 -8.68 -16.09 23.14
CA GLN A 320 -9.51 -14.87 23.24
C GLN A 320 -10.66 -15.02 24.24
N ALA A 321 -11.28 -16.20 24.32
CA ALA A 321 -12.33 -16.50 25.29
C ALA A 321 -11.80 -16.49 26.73
N VAL A 322 -10.66 -17.13 26.98
CA VAL A 322 -10.00 -17.14 28.31
C VAL A 322 -9.62 -15.72 28.75
N ARG A 323 -9.04 -14.92 27.84
CA ARG A 323 -8.74 -13.51 28.09
C ARG A 323 -10.00 -12.71 28.46
N LYS A 324 -11.10 -12.91 27.73
CA LYS A 324 -12.37 -12.24 28.03
C LYS A 324 -12.89 -12.62 29.42
N GLN A 325 -12.86 -13.91 29.75
CA GLN A 325 -13.29 -14.41 31.06
C GLN A 325 -12.46 -13.81 32.22
N LEU A 326 -11.14 -13.71 32.06
CA LEU A 326 -10.26 -13.06 33.03
C LEU A 326 -10.62 -11.59 33.22
N TRP A 327 -10.83 -10.87 32.11
CA TRP A 327 -11.22 -9.47 32.14
C TRP A 327 -12.55 -9.27 32.86
N ASP A 328 -13.57 -10.03 32.51
CA ASP A 328 -14.92 -9.93 33.11
C ASP A 328 -14.87 -10.25 34.62
N THR A 329 -14.06 -11.24 35.01
CA THR A 329 -13.81 -11.55 36.42
C THR A 329 -13.16 -10.37 37.15
N ALA A 330 -12.13 -9.77 36.57
CA ALA A 330 -11.44 -8.62 37.15
C ALA A 330 -12.37 -7.39 37.25
N GLN A 331 -13.21 -7.14 36.24
CA GLN A 331 -14.20 -6.05 36.28
C GLN A 331 -15.23 -6.26 37.39
N SER A 332 -15.75 -7.47 37.53
CA SER A 332 -16.70 -7.80 38.60
C SER A 332 -16.10 -7.58 39.99
N VAL A 333 -14.87 -8.04 40.23
CA VAL A 333 -14.17 -7.82 41.50
C VAL A 333 -13.88 -6.34 41.72
N LYS A 334 -13.45 -5.60 40.68
CA LYS A 334 -13.24 -4.15 40.75
C LYS A 334 -14.50 -3.40 41.14
N GLU A 335 -15.66 -3.74 40.58
CA GLU A 335 -16.93 -3.09 40.94
C GLU A 335 -17.34 -3.37 42.39
N LYS A 336 -17.22 -4.62 42.85
CA LYS A 336 -17.51 -4.97 44.26
C LYS A 336 -16.56 -4.24 45.21
N PHE A 337 -15.26 -4.25 44.89
CA PHE A 337 -14.24 -3.54 45.63
C PHE A 337 -14.54 -2.04 45.68
N GLY A 338 -14.88 -1.42 44.55
CA GLY A 338 -15.23 -0.01 44.46
C GLY A 338 -16.42 0.38 45.34
N ARG A 339 -17.48 -0.44 45.38
CA ARG A 339 -18.64 -0.21 46.26
C ARG A 339 -18.27 -0.30 47.75
N LYS A 340 -17.49 -1.31 48.14
CA LYS A 340 -17.03 -1.47 49.53
C LYS A 340 -16.08 -0.35 49.96
N LEU A 341 -15.16 0.05 49.07
CA LEU A 341 -14.26 1.18 49.24
C LEU A 341 -15.05 2.47 49.48
N TYR A 342 -16.04 2.76 48.63
CA TYR A 342 -16.89 3.94 48.78
C TYR A 342 -17.63 3.96 50.12
N ASN A 343 -18.19 2.82 50.55
CA ASN A 343 -18.89 2.72 51.83
C ASN A 343 -17.96 2.91 53.04
N ALA A 344 -16.73 2.41 52.98
CA ALA A 344 -15.73 2.61 54.03
C ALA A 344 -15.30 4.09 54.13
N LEU A 345 -15.07 4.74 52.99
CA LEU A 345 -14.73 6.16 52.94
C LEU A 345 -15.87 7.05 53.47
N LEU A 346 -17.13 6.72 53.18
CA LEU A 346 -18.29 7.43 53.75
C LEU A 346 -18.38 7.33 55.28
N ARG A 347 -17.82 6.28 55.87
CA ARG A 347 -17.75 6.08 57.32
C ARG A 347 -16.52 6.71 57.97
N GLY A 348 -15.61 7.28 57.18
CA GLY A 348 -14.35 7.84 57.66
C GLY A 348 -13.31 6.78 58.05
N GLU A 349 -13.50 5.52 57.63
CA GLU A 349 -12.58 4.42 57.92
C GLU A 349 -11.59 4.23 56.76
N ILE A 350 -10.31 4.00 57.08
CA ILE A 350 -9.33 3.57 56.07
C ILE A 350 -9.57 2.08 55.76
N PRO A 351 -9.89 1.72 54.51
CA PRO A 351 -10.21 0.36 54.13
C PRO A 351 -9.00 -0.59 54.22
N ASP A 352 -9.17 -1.76 54.85
CA ASP A 352 -8.18 -2.85 54.84
C ASP A 352 -8.45 -3.82 53.68
N LEU A 353 -7.46 -4.01 52.79
CA LEU A 353 -7.53 -4.88 51.61
C LEU A 353 -7.99 -6.31 51.95
N ASN A 354 -7.56 -6.85 53.08
CA ASN A 354 -7.90 -8.22 53.49
C ASN A 354 -9.36 -8.35 53.96
N LYS A 355 -10.01 -7.24 54.33
CA LYS A 355 -11.42 -7.20 54.72
C LYS A 355 -12.36 -6.87 53.56
N ILE A 356 -11.84 -6.25 52.50
CA ILE A 356 -12.65 -5.83 51.35
C ILE A 356 -12.83 -6.96 50.34
N LEU A 357 -11.79 -7.79 50.13
CA LEU A 357 -11.86 -8.94 49.23
C LEU A 357 -12.41 -10.17 49.97
N ASP A 358 -13.54 -10.70 49.49
CA ASP A 358 -14.14 -11.89 50.08
C ASP A 358 -13.39 -13.16 49.65
N ARG A 359 -13.51 -14.23 50.45
CA ARG A 359 -12.96 -15.54 50.09
C ARG A 359 -13.51 -16.06 48.75
N ASP A 360 -14.76 -15.74 48.45
CA ASP A 360 -15.40 -16.11 47.18
C ASP A 360 -14.75 -15.39 45.99
N ASP A 361 -14.40 -14.11 46.13
CA ASP A 361 -13.71 -13.36 45.08
C ASP A 361 -12.33 -13.96 44.82
N ILE A 362 -11.61 -14.35 45.88
CA ILE A 362 -10.32 -15.06 45.77
C ILE A 362 -10.50 -16.41 45.06
N SER A 363 -11.55 -17.16 45.36
CA SER A 363 -11.84 -18.44 44.70
C SER A 363 -12.13 -18.27 43.20
N ILE A 364 -12.95 -17.28 42.83
CA ILE A 364 -13.26 -16.98 41.43
C ILE A 364 -12.01 -16.54 40.68
N MET A 365 -11.17 -15.68 41.28
CA MET A 365 -9.89 -15.28 40.71
C MET A 365 -8.95 -16.49 40.50
N LYS A 366 -8.82 -17.38 41.50
CA LYS A 366 -8.02 -18.61 41.36
C LYS A 366 -8.53 -19.51 40.25
N ARG A 367 -9.86 -19.68 40.11
CA ARG A 367 -10.47 -20.44 39.02
C ARG A 367 -10.17 -19.83 37.66
N ALA A 368 -10.24 -18.50 37.56
CA ALA A 368 -9.92 -17.80 36.32
C ALA A 368 -8.42 -17.90 35.98
N ILE A 369 -7.52 -17.84 36.96
CA ILE A 369 -6.09 -18.08 36.76
C ILE A 369 -5.83 -19.53 36.29
N PHE A 370 -6.53 -20.50 36.87
CA PHE A 370 -6.37 -21.90 36.49
C PHE A 370 -6.73 -22.15 35.01
N SER A 371 -7.71 -21.43 34.45
CA SER A 371 -8.06 -21.55 33.02
C SER A 371 -6.99 -20.98 32.07
N THR A 372 -6.02 -20.23 32.58
CA THR A 372 -4.89 -19.71 31.79
C THR A 372 -3.76 -20.71 31.58
N GLN A 373 -3.78 -21.84 32.30
CA GLN A 373 -2.74 -22.85 32.17
C GLN A 373 -2.76 -23.48 30.77
N ARG A 374 -1.59 -23.51 30.13
CA ARG A 374 -1.40 -24.01 28.77
C ARG A 374 -0.10 -24.79 28.69
N HIS A 375 -0.14 -25.95 28.02
CA HIS A 375 1.04 -26.79 27.77
C HIS A 375 1.65 -26.57 26.37
N SER A 376 0.84 -26.15 25.40
CA SER A 376 1.29 -25.80 24.04
C SER A 376 1.89 -24.39 23.98
N LEU A 377 2.81 -24.18 23.05
CA LEU A 377 3.34 -22.85 22.73
C LEU A 377 2.28 -21.98 22.02
N PRO A 378 2.40 -20.65 22.08
CA PRO A 378 1.57 -19.73 21.29
C PRO A 378 1.66 -20.06 19.79
N PRO A 379 0.53 -20.26 19.09
CA PRO A 379 0.57 -20.73 17.71
C PRO A 379 1.14 -19.64 16.80
N VAL A 380 1.89 -20.06 15.78
CA VAL A 380 2.47 -19.14 14.79
C VAL A 380 1.47 -18.71 13.72
N THR A 381 0.35 -19.41 13.57
CA THR A 381 -0.76 -19.06 12.66
C THR A 381 -2.07 -18.97 13.44
N THR A 382 -2.98 -18.10 13.01
CA THR A 382 -4.32 -17.94 13.62
C THR A 382 -5.39 -18.84 12.99
N HIS A 383 -5.12 -19.44 11.83
CA HIS A 383 -6.09 -20.24 11.05
C HIS A 383 -5.60 -21.65 10.81
N ASN A 384 -6.52 -22.54 10.46
CA ASN A 384 -6.16 -23.85 9.93
C ASN A 384 -5.87 -23.71 8.43
N MET A 385 -4.60 -23.82 8.04
CA MET A 385 -4.20 -23.76 6.63
C MET A 385 -4.66 -25.02 5.90
N ILE A 386 -5.16 -24.88 4.66
CA ILE A 386 -5.53 -26.05 3.84
C ILE A 386 -4.29 -26.88 3.48
N ASP A 387 -3.20 -26.20 3.10
CA ASP A 387 -1.92 -26.83 2.75
C ASP A 387 -0.80 -26.34 3.68
N ASP A 388 -0.94 -26.69 4.96
CA ASP A 388 -0.01 -26.29 6.04
C ASP A 388 1.43 -26.76 5.79
N SER A 389 1.60 -27.95 5.20
CA SER A 389 2.89 -28.60 4.99
C SER A 389 3.70 -28.00 3.85
N ASN A 390 3.06 -27.44 2.83
CA ASN A 390 3.76 -26.80 1.71
C ASN A 390 3.72 -25.26 1.78
N ASP A 391 3.03 -24.69 2.77
CA ASP A 391 3.00 -23.24 2.95
C ASP A 391 4.42 -22.67 3.15
N PRO A 392 4.86 -21.73 2.29
CA PRO A 392 6.26 -21.28 2.28
C PRO A 392 6.62 -20.44 3.51
N ILE A 393 5.68 -19.65 4.06
CA ILE A 393 5.90 -18.86 5.28
C ILE A 393 6.06 -19.81 6.47
N LEU A 394 5.12 -20.75 6.65
CA LEU A 394 5.16 -21.69 7.75
C LEU A 394 6.36 -22.63 7.67
N ASN A 395 6.71 -23.13 6.49
CA ASN A 395 7.92 -23.93 6.30
C ASN A 395 9.18 -23.16 6.64
N THR A 396 9.26 -21.88 6.26
CA THR A 396 10.39 -21.05 6.62
C THR A 396 10.46 -20.80 8.13
N ILE A 397 9.33 -20.52 8.79
CA ILE A 397 9.25 -20.40 10.25
C ILE A 397 9.73 -21.69 10.94
N ARG A 398 9.31 -22.86 10.44
CA ARG A 398 9.76 -24.17 10.94
C ARG A 398 11.27 -24.35 10.75
N ARG A 399 11.79 -23.96 9.58
CA ARG A 399 13.22 -24.05 9.24
C ARG A 399 14.10 -23.18 10.14
N ILE A 400 13.69 -21.94 10.41
CA ILE A 400 14.46 -20.99 11.23
C ILE A 400 14.22 -21.16 12.74
N GLY A 401 13.22 -21.93 13.15
CA GLY A 401 12.94 -22.26 14.55
C GLY A 401 12.25 -21.16 15.36
N LEU A 402 11.56 -20.20 14.72
CA LEU A 402 10.81 -19.13 15.41
C LEU A 402 9.42 -19.60 15.86
N PHE A 403 9.36 -20.48 16.87
CA PHE A 403 8.11 -21.08 17.37
C PHE A 403 7.44 -20.32 18.52
N ASN A 404 7.75 -19.03 18.68
CA ASN A 404 7.26 -18.21 19.80
C ASN A 404 7.66 -18.75 21.19
N ASN A 405 8.86 -19.32 21.32
CA ASN A 405 9.35 -19.80 22.61
C ASN A 405 9.53 -18.64 23.59
N ARG A 406 9.50 -18.93 24.90
CA ARG A 406 9.72 -17.93 25.97
C ARG A 406 11.03 -17.15 25.79
N THR A 407 12.08 -17.83 25.34
CA THR A 407 13.41 -17.25 25.11
C THR A 407 13.51 -16.37 23.87
N ASP A 408 12.55 -16.48 22.94
CA ASP A 408 12.57 -15.69 21.71
C ASP A 408 12.17 -14.23 22.02
N ARG A 409 12.99 -13.28 21.58
CA ARG A 409 12.69 -11.85 21.67
C ARG A 409 11.85 -11.36 20.50
N VAL A 410 11.85 -12.10 19.40
CA VAL A 410 10.98 -11.89 18.25
C VAL A 410 9.91 -12.99 18.23
N LYS A 411 8.64 -12.59 18.17
CA LYS A 411 7.49 -13.48 18.03
C LYS A 411 6.84 -13.25 16.66
N VAL A 412 6.26 -14.30 16.08
CA VAL A 412 5.64 -14.28 14.75
C VAL A 412 4.18 -14.74 14.81
N ILE A 413 3.33 -14.06 14.04
CA ILE A 413 1.91 -14.37 13.88
C ILE A 413 1.55 -14.23 12.40
N LEU A 414 1.28 -15.35 11.74
CA LEU A 414 0.65 -15.42 10.43
C LEU A 414 -0.87 -15.30 10.61
N HIS A 415 -1.43 -14.24 10.04
CA HIS A 415 -2.87 -14.03 9.93
C HIS A 415 -3.25 -14.12 8.43
N PRO A 416 -3.58 -15.32 7.94
CA PRO A 416 -3.78 -15.60 6.52
C PRO A 416 -5.17 -15.18 5.98
N GLU A 417 -5.69 -14.05 6.43
CA GLU A 417 -6.97 -13.47 6.00
C GLU A 417 -6.84 -11.94 5.92
N PHE A 418 -7.72 -11.27 5.17
CA PHE A 418 -7.83 -9.83 5.27
C PHE A 418 -8.41 -9.43 6.62
N LEU A 419 -7.90 -8.33 7.18
CA LEU A 419 -8.40 -7.79 8.43
C LEU A 419 -9.79 -7.19 8.25
N SER A 420 -10.65 -7.44 9.23
CA SER A 420 -12.02 -6.96 9.29
C SER A 420 -12.40 -6.64 10.73
N SER A 421 -13.05 -5.51 10.95
CA SER A 421 -13.65 -5.12 12.22
C SER A 421 -14.68 -6.13 12.76
N THR A 422 -15.24 -6.98 11.89
CA THR A 422 -16.17 -8.07 12.28
C THR A 422 -15.46 -9.35 12.75
N SER A 423 -14.14 -9.44 12.62
CA SER A 423 -13.39 -10.64 13.02
C SER A 423 -13.48 -10.90 14.52
N PRO A 424 -13.77 -12.14 14.96
CA PRO A 424 -13.82 -12.47 16.38
C PRO A 424 -12.44 -12.48 17.05
N LEU A 425 -11.36 -12.50 16.28
CA LEU A 425 -9.99 -12.54 16.80
C LEU A 425 -9.40 -11.15 16.94
N LEU A 426 -9.33 -10.42 15.83
CA LEU A 426 -8.72 -9.11 15.74
C LEU A 426 -9.72 -8.16 15.07
N PRO A 427 -10.66 -7.58 15.85
CA PRO A 427 -11.72 -6.72 15.32
C PRO A 427 -11.17 -5.32 15.00
N LEU A 428 -10.35 -5.28 13.94
CA LEU A 428 -9.74 -4.08 13.40
C LEU A 428 -9.85 -4.12 11.88
N ASP A 429 -10.20 -3.00 11.28
CA ASP A 429 -9.98 -2.83 9.85
C ASP A 429 -8.48 -2.61 9.56
N TYR A 430 -8.06 -2.83 8.32
CA TYR A 430 -6.65 -2.76 7.94
C TYR A 430 -5.99 -1.42 8.32
N GLU A 431 -6.66 -0.29 8.05
CA GLU A 431 -6.12 1.04 8.37
C GLU A 431 -5.98 1.27 9.89
N GLU A 432 -6.87 0.68 10.68
CA GLU A 432 -6.82 0.75 12.15
C GLU A 432 -5.63 -0.06 12.68
N PHE A 433 -5.43 -1.26 12.13
CA PHE A 433 -4.31 -2.13 12.45
C PHE A 433 -2.96 -1.48 12.12
N VAL A 434 -2.82 -0.89 10.94
CA VAL A 434 -1.59 -0.19 10.54
C VAL A 434 -1.27 0.93 11.53
N ARG A 435 -2.25 1.78 11.88
CA ARG A 435 -2.08 2.85 12.88
C ARG A 435 -1.65 2.32 14.25
N GLY A 436 -2.12 1.14 14.65
CA GLY A 436 -1.72 0.49 15.91
C GLY A 436 -0.31 -0.10 15.91
N CYS A 437 0.28 -0.33 14.74
CA CYS A 437 1.62 -0.87 14.58
C CYS A 437 2.72 0.19 14.79
N HIS A 438 3.97 -0.26 14.85
CA HIS A 438 5.14 0.61 15.04
C HIS A 438 5.99 0.76 13.77
N LEU A 439 6.07 -0.30 12.95
CA LEU A 439 6.87 -0.33 11.73
C LEU A 439 6.23 -1.27 10.70
N GLY A 440 6.01 -0.79 9.47
CA GLY A 440 5.71 -1.64 8.32
C GLY A 440 7.00 -2.12 7.66
N VAL A 441 7.10 -3.40 7.29
CA VAL A 441 8.33 -3.97 6.71
C VAL A 441 7.98 -4.65 5.39
N PHE A 442 8.33 -3.99 4.28
CA PHE A 442 7.98 -4.39 2.91
C PHE A 442 9.24 -4.53 2.05
N PRO A 443 10.08 -5.54 2.30
CA PRO A 443 11.35 -5.68 1.61
C PRO A 443 11.18 -6.33 0.22
N SER A 444 10.27 -5.78 -0.59
CA SER A 444 9.83 -6.32 -1.87
C SER A 444 10.97 -6.50 -2.87
N TYR A 445 10.93 -7.61 -3.62
CA TYR A 445 11.78 -7.84 -4.80
C TYR A 445 11.12 -7.31 -6.07
N TYR A 446 9.83 -7.57 -6.26
CA TYR A 446 9.07 -7.07 -7.41
C TYR A 446 7.84 -6.30 -6.92
N GLU A 447 7.91 -4.98 -7.00
CA GLU A 447 6.84 -4.09 -6.59
C GLU A 447 6.83 -2.82 -7.46
N PRO A 448 6.00 -2.80 -8.53
CA PRO A 448 6.03 -1.71 -9.50
C PRO A 448 5.77 -0.32 -8.90
N TRP A 449 4.93 -0.25 -7.87
CA TRP A 449 4.72 0.96 -7.07
C TRP A 449 4.97 0.69 -5.59
N GLY A 450 3.99 0.18 -4.86
CA GLY A 450 4.11 -0.04 -3.41
C GLY A 450 3.12 0.81 -2.62
N TYR A 451 1.83 0.46 -2.72
CA TYR A 451 0.78 1.13 -1.96
C TYR A 451 0.91 0.96 -0.46
N THR A 452 1.30 -0.24 -0.02
CA THR A 452 1.38 -0.57 1.41
C THR A 452 2.36 0.35 2.18
N PRO A 453 3.61 0.60 1.72
CA PRO A 453 4.47 1.61 2.35
C PRO A 453 3.98 3.05 2.17
N ALA A 454 3.33 3.39 1.04
CA ALA A 454 2.74 4.71 0.83
C ALA A 454 1.61 5.00 1.84
N GLU A 455 0.69 4.06 2.02
CA GLU A 455 -0.38 4.10 3.00
C GLU A 455 0.17 4.20 4.43
N CYS A 456 1.22 3.45 4.76
CA CYS A 456 1.91 3.58 6.06
C CYS A 456 2.41 5.00 6.29
N THR A 457 3.04 5.60 5.27
CA THR A 457 3.59 6.95 5.35
C THR A 457 2.48 7.98 5.57
N VAL A 458 1.38 7.87 4.83
CA VAL A 458 0.19 8.71 4.99
C VAL A 458 -0.43 8.57 6.40
N MET A 459 -0.37 7.38 6.99
CA MET A 459 -0.83 7.14 8.37
C MET A 459 0.20 7.50 9.46
N GLY A 460 1.36 8.06 9.08
CA GLY A 460 2.42 8.43 10.01
C GLY A 460 3.17 7.25 10.63
N ILE A 461 3.16 6.09 9.97
CA ILE A 461 3.83 4.87 10.41
C ILE A 461 5.11 4.67 9.58
N PRO A 462 6.30 4.65 10.21
CA PRO A 462 7.56 4.35 9.55
C PRO A 462 7.48 3.04 8.77
N SER A 463 8.19 2.96 7.65
CA SER A 463 8.20 1.77 6.82
C SER A 463 9.59 1.45 6.28
N VAL A 464 9.84 0.15 6.10
CA VAL A 464 10.99 -0.36 5.37
C VAL A 464 10.52 -0.76 3.97
N THR A 465 11.24 -0.31 2.95
CA THR A 465 11.02 -0.62 1.53
C THR A 465 12.36 -0.96 0.87
N THR A 466 12.40 -1.05 -0.46
CA THR A 466 13.59 -1.42 -1.23
C THR A 466 13.81 -0.48 -2.40
N ASN A 467 15.05 -0.41 -2.89
CA ASN A 467 15.37 0.26 -4.16
C ASN A 467 14.96 -0.54 -5.42
N LEU A 468 14.14 -1.59 -5.24
CA LEU A 468 13.44 -2.31 -6.31
C LEU A 468 11.92 -2.09 -6.26
N SER A 469 11.43 -1.36 -5.25
CA SER A 469 10.04 -0.92 -5.13
C SER A 469 9.91 0.48 -5.74
N GLY A 470 8.84 0.72 -6.50
CA GLY A 470 8.62 2.03 -7.12
C GLY A 470 8.53 3.17 -6.10
N PHE A 471 7.89 2.92 -4.95
CA PHE A 471 7.79 3.83 -3.82
C PHE A 471 9.17 4.12 -3.22
N GLY A 472 10.01 3.09 -3.07
CA GLY A 472 11.37 3.25 -2.57
C GLY A 472 12.24 4.10 -3.50
N CYS A 473 12.15 3.85 -4.82
CA CYS A 473 12.84 4.67 -5.82
C CYS A 473 12.37 6.13 -5.75
N PHE A 474 11.05 6.36 -5.72
CA PHE A 474 10.47 7.70 -5.62
C PHE A 474 10.96 8.44 -4.37
N MET A 475 10.92 7.80 -3.19
CA MET A 475 11.38 8.41 -1.94
C MET A 475 12.88 8.70 -1.95
N GLN A 476 13.70 7.81 -2.54
CA GLN A 476 15.14 8.01 -2.64
C GLN A 476 15.51 9.22 -3.51
N GLU A 477 14.73 9.49 -4.55
CA GLU A 477 14.94 10.63 -5.45
C GLU A 477 14.46 11.96 -4.85
N HIS A 478 13.34 11.95 -4.11
CA HIS A 478 12.67 13.17 -3.65
C HIS A 478 13.02 13.57 -2.21
N VAL A 479 13.62 12.67 -1.42
CA VAL A 479 13.96 12.91 -0.02
C VAL A 479 15.46 12.70 0.20
N ALA A 480 16.16 13.75 0.63
CA ALA A 480 17.62 13.72 0.80
C ALA A 480 18.10 12.75 1.92
N ASP A 481 17.32 12.62 3.00
CA ASP A 481 17.58 11.68 4.10
C ASP A 481 16.29 10.93 4.48
N PRO A 482 15.92 9.87 3.73
CA PRO A 482 14.68 9.13 3.97
C PRO A 482 14.62 8.50 5.37
N GLU A 483 15.76 8.05 5.91
CA GLU A 483 15.84 7.34 7.19
C GLU A 483 15.44 8.25 8.36
N ALA A 484 15.87 9.52 8.35
CA ALA A 484 15.50 10.50 9.37
C ALA A 484 13.98 10.80 9.40
N TYR A 485 13.27 10.53 8.29
CA TYR A 485 11.82 10.65 8.15
C TYR A 485 11.09 9.31 8.32
N GLY A 486 11.80 8.22 8.67
CA GLY A 486 11.20 6.91 8.93
C GLY A 486 10.93 6.08 7.68
N ILE A 487 11.57 6.40 6.56
CA ILE A 487 11.57 5.59 5.34
C ILE A 487 12.93 4.90 5.23
N TYR A 488 12.98 3.61 5.52
CA TYR A 488 14.20 2.82 5.45
C TYR A 488 14.25 2.10 4.11
N ILE A 489 15.28 2.33 3.30
CA ILE A 489 15.38 1.76 1.94
C ILE A 489 16.51 0.73 1.95
N VAL A 490 16.13 -0.55 1.86
CA VAL A 490 17.08 -1.66 1.73
C VAL A 490 17.58 -1.72 0.29
N ASP A 491 18.90 -1.80 0.14
CA ASP A 491 19.53 -2.01 -1.15
C ASP A 491 19.45 -3.50 -1.51
N ARG A 492 18.55 -3.81 -2.44
CA ARG A 492 18.36 -5.14 -3.03
C ARG A 492 18.80 -5.22 -4.49
N ARG A 493 19.25 -4.10 -5.06
CA ARG A 493 19.67 -4.01 -6.47
C ARG A 493 21.16 -4.21 -6.63
N PHE A 494 21.97 -3.59 -5.77
CA PHE A 494 23.42 -3.56 -5.92
C PHE A 494 24.16 -4.40 -4.88
N ARG A 495 23.42 -5.12 -4.03
CA ARG A 495 23.95 -5.98 -2.97
C ARG A 495 23.48 -7.41 -3.13
N SER A 496 24.26 -8.33 -2.60
CA SER A 496 23.87 -9.73 -2.52
C SER A 496 22.67 -9.92 -1.57
N PRO A 497 21.88 -10.99 -1.74
CA PRO A 497 20.74 -11.27 -0.84
C PRO A 497 21.13 -11.33 0.65
N ASP A 498 22.32 -11.82 0.98
CA ASP A 498 22.80 -11.88 2.37
C ASP A 498 23.10 -10.48 2.93
N GLU A 499 23.76 -9.63 2.15
CA GLU A 499 24.06 -8.25 2.53
C GLU A 499 22.79 -7.41 2.67
N SER A 500 21.82 -7.58 1.77
CA SER A 500 20.50 -6.95 1.87
C SER A 500 19.77 -7.41 3.13
N CYS A 501 19.85 -8.71 3.46
CA CYS A 501 19.28 -9.24 4.69
C CYS A 501 19.96 -8.66 5.94
N ASN A 502 21.29 -8.56 5.95
CA ASN A 502 22.05 -7.93 7.03
C ASN A 502 21.68 -6.46 7.21
N GLN A 503 21.54 -5.70 6.11
CA GLN A 503 21.10 -4.31 6.16
C GLN A 503 19.68 -4.19 6.72
N LEU A 504 18.75 -5.05 6.28
CA LEU A 504 17.40 -5.09 6.84
C LEU A 504 17.45 -5.36 8.35
N THR A 505 18.21 -6.37 8.79
CA THR A 505 18.39 -6.66 10.22
C THR A 505 18.94 -5.46 10.99
N GLN A 506 19.91 -4.72 10.43
CA GLN A 506 20.47 -3.52 11.05
C GLN A 506 19.42 -2.42 11.22
N PHE A 507 18.59 -2.14 10.21
CA PHE A 507 17.49 -1.18 10.33
C PHE A 507 16.48 -1.59 11.40
N LEU A 508 16.08 -2.87 11.42
CA LEU A 508 15.16 -3.39 12.43
C LEU A 508 15.74 -3.29 13.85
N TYR A 509 17.02 -3.63 14.01
CA TYR A 509 17.71 -3.56 15.29
C TYR A 509 17.87 -2.11 15.76
N GLY A 510 18.28 -1.19 14.88
CA GLY A 510 18.37 0.24 15.18
C GLY A 510 17.02 0.84 15.59
N PHE A 511 15.93 0.44 14.94
CA PHE A 511 14.57 0.84 15.35
C PHE A 511 14.21 0.33 16.75
N CYS A 512 14.60 -0.90 17.11
CA CYS A 512 14.36 -1.48 18.43
C CYS A 512 15.10 -0.73 19.55
N GLN A 513 16.24 -0.10 19.24
CA GLN A 513 17.03 0.68 20.20
C GLN A 513 16.43 2.06 20.51
N GLN A 514 15.51 2.54 19.68
CA GLN A 514 14.88 3.84 19.91
C GLN A 514 14.06 3.85 21.20
N ASN A 515 14.01 5.00 21.88
CA ASN A 515 13.08 5.22 22.98
C ASN A 515 11.70 5.67 22.48
N ARG A 516 10.70 5.71 23.37
CA ARG A 516 9.33 6.10 23.03
C ARG A 516 9.25 7.51 22.43
N ARG A 517 10.04 8.46 22.92
CA ARG A 517 10.06 9.85 22.45
C ARG A 517 10.62 9.95 21.03
N GLN A 518 11.71 9.23 20.74
CA GLN A 518 12.31 9.15 19.40
C GLN A 518 11.32 8.58 18.39
N ARG A 519 10.61 7.49 18.74
CA ARG A 519 9.56 6.92 17.88
C ARG A 519 8.41 7.90 17.60
N ILE A 520 7.95 8.65 18.60
CA ILE A 520 6.91 9.67 18.40
C ILE A 520 7.41 10.75 17.44
N ILE A 521 8.65 11.24 17.64
CA ILE A 521 9.24 12.24 16.75
C ILE A 521 9.38 11.72 15.32
N GLN A 522 9.80 10.46 15.15
CA GLN A 522 9.93 9.85 13.82
C GLN A 522 8.57 9.74 13.13
N ARG A 523 7.52 9.27 13.81
CA ARG A 523 6.15 9.25 13.27
C ARG A 523 5.67 10.62 12.82
N ASN A 524 5.91 11.66 13.63
CA ASN A 524 5.57 13.03 13.27
C ASN A 524 6.33 13.53 12.04
N ARG A 525 7.52 12.99 11.75
CA ARG A 525 8.27 13.31 10.53
C ARG A 525 7.74 12.52 9.34
N THR A 526 7.45 11.24 9.53
CA THR A 526 6.86 10.37 8.50
C THR A 526 5.55 10.94 7.98
N GLU A 527 4.67 11.40 8.88
CA GLU A 527 3.38 11.97 8.49
C GLU A 527 3.51 13.24 7.63
N ARG A 528 4.57 14.04 7.82
CA ARG A 528 4.84 15.22 6.99
C ARG A 528 5.22 14.88 5.54
N LEU A 529 5.67 13.65 5.27
CA LEU A 529 5.90 13.20 3.91
C LEU A 529 4.60 12.83 3.19
N SER A 530 3.46 12.77 3.90
CA SER A 530 2.18 12.43 3.29
C SER A 530 1.86 13.37 2.13
N ASP A 531 2.06 14.68 2.28
CA ASP A 531 1.77 15.70 1.25
C ASP A 531 2.47 15.43 -0.10
N LEU A 532 3.66 14.81 -0.09
CA LEU A 532 4.39 14.42 -1.31
C LEU A 532 3.69 13.30 -2.09
N LEU A 533 2.83 12.54 -1.43
CA LEU A 533 2.08 11.42 -1.99
C LEU A 533 0.64 11.80 -2.39
N ASP A 534 0.24 13.07 -2.22
CA ASP A 534 -1.11 13.50 -2.62
C ASP A 534 -1.24 13.57 -4.14
N TRP A 535 -2.42 13.20 -4.65
CA TRP A 535 -2.76 13.42 -6.06
C TRP A 535 -2.67 14.89 -6.48
N LYS A 536 -2.82 15.87 -5.58
CA LYS A 536 -2.60 17.29 -5.93
C LYS A 536 -1.17 17.61 -6.36
N TYR A 537 -0.19 16.85 -5.83
CA TYR A 537 1.21 17.02 -6.17
C TYR A 537 1.60 16.09 -7.33
N LEU A 538 1.18 14.83 -7.25
CA LEU A 538 1.55 13.80 -8.24
C LEU A 538 0.71 13.86 -9.52
N GLY A 539 -0.52 14.39 -9.48
CA GLY A 539 -1.38 14.57 -10.65
C GLY A 539 -0.76 15.49 -11.70
N ARG A 540 0.00 16.50 -11.27
CA ARG A 540 0.75 17.40 -12.16
C ARG A 540 1.81 16.67 -13.00
N CYS A 541 2.30 15.52 -12.55
CA CYS A 541 3.22 14.69 -13.34
C CYS A 541 2.48 13.93 -14.47
N GLU A 542 1.18 13.67 -14.31
CA GLU A 542 0.36 13.12 -15.40
C GLU A 542 0.09 14.19 -16.45
N ASP A 543 -0.20 15.43 -16.05
CA ASP A 543 -0.50 16.57 -16.94
C ASP A 543 0.71 17.10 -17.72
N THR A 544 1.94 16.75 -17.32
CA THR A 544 3.19 17.22 -17.95
C THR A 544 3.70 16.31 -19.06
N ALA A 545 2.99 15.22 -19.38
CA ALA A 545 3.34 14.42 -20.54
C ALA A 545 3.37 15.24 -21.86
N PRO A 546 4.35 15.00 -22.76
CA PRO A 546 4.57 15.87 -23.92
C PRO A 546 3.35 16.08 -24.83
N CYS A 547 2.34 15.19 -24.81
CA CYS A 547 1.10 15.39 -25.57
C CYS A 547 0.12 16.38 -24.96
N TRP A 548 0.23 16.73 -23.68
CA TRP A 548 -0.60 17.79 -23.10
C TRP A 548 -0.15 19.15 -23.65
N ASN A 549 1.17 19.41 -23.71
CA ASN A 549 1.74 20.69 -24.15
C ASN A 549 2.13 20.76 -25.65
N SER A 550 1.93 19.70 -26.44
CA SER A 550 2.29 19.71 -27.87
C SER A 550 1.05 19.87 -28.75
N PRO A 551 1.02 20.83 -29.69
CA PRO A 551 -0.03 20.87 -30.70
C PRO A 551 -0.01 19.57 -31.50
N LEU A 552 -1.16 18.89 -31.53
CA LEU A 552 -1.41 17.64 -32.26
C LEU A 552 -0.68 17.65 -33.62
N PRO A 553 0.25 16.70 -33.89
CA PRO A 553 0.93 16.63 -35.17
C PRO A 553 -0.08 16.15 -36.23
N GLY A 554 -0.75 17.11 -36.87
CA GLY A 554 -1.77 16.85 -37.89
C GLY A 554 -2.72 18.02 -38.15
N ALA A 555 -2.84 18.99 -37.24
CA ALA A 555 -3.63 20.19 -37.48
C ALA A 555 -2.78 21.31 -38.08
N LYS A 556 -2.74 21.32 -39.42
CA LYS A 556 -2.18 22.37 -40.32
C LYS A 556 -0.66 22.47 -40.37
N GLY A 557 -0.11 21.95 -41.47
CA GLY A 557 1.17 22.41 -41.97
C GLY A 557 1.13 23.92 -42.25
N ARG A 558 2.00 24.67 -41.58
CA ARG A 558 2.78 25.78 -42.14
C ARG A 558 4.08 25.84 -41.37
N ALA A 559 5.16 25.91 -42.13
CA ALA A 559 6.54 25.94 -41.67
C ALA A 559 6.79 26.99 -40.59
N CYS A 560 7.72 26.72 -39.68
CA CYS A 560 8.99 27.43 -39.73
C CYS A 560 10.05 26.76 -38.85
N ALA A 561 11.21 26.61 -39.45
CA ALA A 561 12.42 26.12 -38.84
C ALA A 561 12.96 27.11 -37.79
N LEU A 562 13.60 26.54 -36.78
CA LEU A 562 14.53 27.13 -35.82
C LEU A 562 15.31 28.34 -36.36
N GLN A 563 15.19 29.53 -35.72
CA GLN A 563 16.29 30.49 -35.55
C GLN A 563 15.99 31.61 -34.52
N ARG A 564 16.75 31.59 -33.40
CA ARG A 564 17.40 32.69 -32.63
C ARG A 564 16.68 34.03 -32.31
N ASN A 565 16.35 34.23 -31.01
CA ASN A 565 16.64 35.37 -30.07
C ASN A 565 16.22 36.86 -30.37
N PRO A 566 16.10 37.76 -29.33
CA PRO A 566 14.93 38.40 -28.67
C PRO A 566 14.78 39.93 -29.05
N PRO A 567 14.23 40.94 -28.28
CA PRO A 567 13.32 41.04 -27.10
C PRO A 567 12.11 42.02 -27.28
N MET A 568 11.20 42.13 -26.27
CA MET A 568 10.55 43.36 -25.72
C MET A 568 9.04 43.29 -25.36
N LEU A 569 8.80 43.50 -24.06
CA LEU A 569 7.83 44.39 -23.36
C LEU A 569 6.29 44.14 -23.31
N ARG A 570 5.86 44.02 -22.04
CA ARG A 570 4.57 44.19 -21.33
C ARG A 570 3.46 45.07 -21.96
N TRP A 571 2.20 44.71 -21.66
CA TRP A 571 1.19 45.50 -20.90
C TRP A 571 -0.05 44.64 -20.58
N GLN A 572 -0.42 44.48 -19.29
CA GLN A 572 -1.52 45.15 -18.55
C GLN A 572 -2.94 44.68 -18.89
N GLY A 573 -3.62 44.22 -17.84
CA GLY A 573 -5.03 43.82 -17.77
C GLY A 573 -5.22 42.89 -16.60
#